data_AF-A0A6C0AC14-F1
#
_entry.id   AF-A0A6C0AC14-F1
#
_cell.length_a   1.000
_cell.length_b   1.000
_cell.length_c   1.000
_cell.angle_alpha   90.00
_cell.angle_beta   90.00
_cell.angle_gamma   90.00
#
_symmetry.space_group_name_H-M   'P 1'
#
loop_
_entity.id
_entity.type
_entity.pdbx_description
1 polymer ?
#
loop_
_entity_poly.entity_id
_entity_poly.type
_entity_poly.pdbx_seq_one_letter_code
_entity_poly.pdbx_strand_id
1 'polypeptide(L)'
;MKDNTTVPVYKDESINSKPPTFTSTVEFTYRDKFYKGVSSIFKSKKLAQFNAAKNGLSQIVNLDKNKYSLENSKSKNYKNKRIFVLIDYENYNDDKEIDLFKTQQKDILTIKFTNTKHPRAEKADKLVPSDRRDATDIFIVCETALIKDKFPDAYIFIVTRDKFASVLADIYSNTFNTVTINETFNKLNEI
;
A
#
# COMPACT_ATOMS: atom_id res chain seq x y z
N MET A 1 16.87 -18.86 -15.97
CA MET A 1 15.69 -19.47 -16.62
C MET A 1 14.83 -18.35 -17.19
N LYS A 2 14.26 -18.50 -18.39
CA LYS A 2 13.28 -17.52 -18.91
C LYS A 2 11.94 -17.83 -18.28
N ASP A 3 11.39 -16.91 -17.49
CA ASP A 3 10.04 -17.05 -16.92
C ASP A 3 9.03 -17.30 -18.06
N ASN A 4 8.29 -18.40 -18.01
CA ASN A 4 7.29 -18.69 -19.04
C ASN A 4 6.05 -17.82 -18.79
N THR A 5 5.91 -16.77 -19.59
CA THR A 5 4.74 -15.87 -19.57
C THR A 5 4.06 -15.94 -20.94
N THR A 6 2.77 -16.24 -20.96
CA THR A 6 2.01 -16.41 -22.20
C THR A 6 1.08 -15.23 -22.45
N VAL A 7 0.71 -15.05 -23.71
CA VAL A 7 -0.38 -14.13 -24.09
C VAL A 7 -1.70 -14.67 -23.53
N PRO A 8 -2.59 -13.81 -22.98
CA PRO A 8 -3.90 -14.25 -22.49
C PRO A 8 -4.82 -14.75 -23.59
N VAL A 9 -5.52 -15.85 -23.32
CA VAL A 9 -6.51 -16.45 -24.21
C VAL A 9 -7.89 -16.29 -23.60
N TYR A 10 -8.85 -15.76 -24.38
CA TYR A 10 -10.23 -15.56 -23.95
C TYR A 10 -11.16 -16.61 -24.54
N LYS A 11 -12.05 -17.16 -23.71
CA LYS A 11 -13.17 -18.01 -24.08
C LYS A 11 -14.45 -17.28 -23.69
N ASP A 12 -15.25 -16.91 -24.69
CA ASP A 12 -16.44 -16.09 -24.49
C ASP A 12 -17.70 -16.91 -24.75
N GLU A 13 -18.70 -16.76 -23.90
CA GLU A 13 -20.01 -17.40 -24.07
C GLU A 13 -21.09 -16.34 -24.14
N SER A 14 -21.98 -16.46 -25.13
CA SER A 14 -23.20 -15.69 -25.21
C SER A 14 -24.33 -16.48 -24.57
N ILE A 15 -24.96 -15.89 -23.55
CA ILE A 15 -26.15 -16.46 -22.93
C ILE A 15 -27.35 -15.94 -23.73
N ASN A 16 -28.20 -16.87 -24.20
CA ASN A 16 -29.41 -16.57 -24.95
C ASN A 16 -30.48 -15.92 -24.05
N SER A 17 -30.25 -14.66 -23.68
CA SER A 17 -31.16 -13.77 -22.98
C SER A 17 -31.59 -12.62 -23.89
N LYS A 18 -32.70 -11.93 -23.58
CA LYS A 18 -33.09 -10.67 -24.24
C LYS A 18 -33.05 -9.53 -23.20
N PRO A 19 -32.08 -8.60 -23.27
CA PRO A 19 -30.97 -8.50 -24.24
C PRO A 19 -29.91 -9.60 -24.04
N PRO A 20 -29.08 -9.90 -25.08
CA PRO A 20 -28.03 -10.91 -24.96
C PRO A 20 -27.03 -10.50 -23.88
N THR A 21 -26.58 -11.47 -23.12
CA THR A 21 -25.57 -11.28 -22.10
C THR A 21 -24.36 -12.18 -22.34
N PHE A 22 -23.22 -11.81 -21.79
CA PHE A 22 -21.93 -12.40 -22.09
C PHE A 22 -21.20 -12.75 -20.80
N THR A 23 -20.57 -13.91 -20.79
CA THR A 23 -19.52 -14.30 -19.84
C THR A 23 -18.22 -14.48 -20.60
N SER A 24 -17.10 -14.33 -19.90
CA SER A 24 -15.79 -14.53 -20.46
C SER A 24 -14.89 -15.20 -19.44
N THR A 25 -14.05 -16.10 -19.92
CA THR A 25 -12.96 -16.71 -19.17
C THR A 25 -11.65 -16.30 -19.84
N VAL A 26 -10.69 -15.81 -19.05
CA VAL A 26 -9.31 -15.56 -19.50
C VAL A 26 -8.39 -16.60 -18.88
N GLU A 27 -7.48 -17.14 -19.68
CA GLU A 27 -6.46 -18.10 -19.26
C GLU A 27 -5.08 -17.59 -19.70
N PHE A 28 -4.10 -17.59 -18.80
CA PHE A 28 -2.72 -17.21 -19.11
C PHE A 28 -1.74 -17.83 -18.12
N THR A 29 -0.48 -17.95 -18.53
CA THR A 29 0.64 -18.30 -17.67
C THR A 29 1.46 -17.06 -17.36
N TYR A 30 1.80 -16.85 -16.09
CA TYR A 30 2.70 -15.79 -15.65
C TYR A 30 3.69 -16.35 -14.64
N ARG A 31 5.00 -16.22 -14.92
CA ARG A 31 6.08 -16.80 -14.10
C ARG A 31 5.85 -18.29 -13.77
N ASP A 32 5.63 -19.09 -14.81
CA ASP A 32 5.44 -20.54 -14.74
C ASP A 32 4.20 -21.02 -13.96
N LYS A 33 3.30 -20.10 -13.58
CA LYS A 33 2.01 -20.42 -12.94
C LYS A 33 0.84 -20.11 -13.86
N PHE A 34 -0.14 -21.00 -13.87
CA PHE A 34 -1.38 -20.82 -14.63
C PHE A 34 -2.41 -20.01 -13.84
N TYR A 35 -3.06 -19.06 -14.50
CA TYR A 35 -4.09 -18.21 -13.95
C TYR A 35 -5.36 -18.28 -14.81
N LYS A 36 -6.50 -18.26 -14.13
CA LYS A 36 -7.82 -18.28 -14.76
C LYS A 36 -8.72 -17.23 -14.13
N GLY A 37 -9.12 -16.23 -14.92
CA GLY A 37 -10.11 -15.24 -14.51
C GLY A 37 -11.45 -15.52 -15.16
N VAL A 38 -12.53 -15.53 -14.38
CA VAL A 38 -13.90 -15.74 -14.89
C VAL A 38 -14.71 -14.49 -14.60
N SER A 39 -15.42 -13.97 -15.60
CA SER A 39 -16.31 -12.84 -15.44
C SER A 39 -17.69 -13.29 -14.94
N SER A 40 -18.38 -12.39 -14.24
CA SER A 40 -19.84 -12.47 -14.10
C SER A 40 -20.53 -12.25 -15.46
N ILE A 41 -21.86 -12.22 -15.45
CA ILE A 41 -22.68 -11.95 -16.63
C ILE A 41 -22.69 -10.43 -16.91
N PHE A 42 -22.37 -10.03 -18.14
CA PHE A 42 -22.35 -8.63 -18.57
C PHE A 42 -23.14 -8.38 -19.85
N LYS A 43 -23.54 -7.13 -20.09
CA LYS A 43 -24.30 -6.72 -21.29
C LYS A 43 -23.45 -6.64 -22.56
N SER A 44 -22.12 -6.72 -22.45
CA SER A 44 -21.24 -6.71 -23.62
C SER A 44 -20.05 -7.65 -23.43
N LYS A 45 -19.63 -8.26 -24.54
CA LYS A 45 -18.44 -9.11 -24.63
C LYS A 45 -17.19 -8.41 -24.09
N LYS A 46 -16.98 -7.14 -24.48
CA LYS A 46 -15.84 -6.32 -24.02
C LYS A 46 -15.81 -6.16 -22.50
N LEU A 47 -16.97 -5.94 -21.88
CA LEU A 47 -17.05 -5.77 -20.42
C LEU A 47 -16.85 -7.10 -19.68
N ALA A 48 -17.34 -8.20 -20.24
CA ALA A 48 -17.07 -9.55 -19.75
C ALA A 48 -15.57 -9.86 -19.78
N GLN A 49 -14.91 -9.64 -20.93
CA GLN A 49 -13.46 -9.83 -21.08
C GLN A 49 -12.65 -8.96 -20.12
N PHE A 50 -13.02 -7.69 -19.95
CA PHE A 50 -12.35 -6.79 -18.99
C PHE A 50 -12.45 -7.32 -17.55
N ASN A 51 -13.64 -7.78 -17.13
CA ASN A 51 -13.82 -8.33 -15.78
C ASN A 51 -13.11 -9.67 -15.60
N ALA A 52 -13.10 -10.54 -16.61
CA ALA A 52 -12.30 -11.76 -16.60
C ALA A 52 -10.80 -11.43 -16.41
N ALA A 53 -10.28 -10.46 -17.16
CA ALA A 53 -8.90 -9.98 -17.02
C ALA A 53 -8.60 -9.47 -15.61
N LYS A 54 -9.48 -8.60 -15.08
CA LYS A 54 -9.38 -8.08 -13.72
C LYS A 54 -9.34 -9.19 -12.68
N ASN A 55 -10.19 -10.22 -12.82
CA ASN A 55 -10.25 -11.35 -11.90
C ASN A 55 -9.06 -12.32 -12.02
N GLY A 56 -8.45 -12.41 -13.20
CA GLY A 56 -7.19 -13.14 -13.39
C GLY A 56 -6.01 -12.40 -12.77
N LEU A 57 -5.92 -11.09 -13.00
CA LEU A 57 -4.86 -10.23 -12.45
C LEU A 57 -4.94 -10.10 -10.92
N SER A 58 -6.14 -10.08 -10.34
CA SER A 58 -6.28 -10.01 -8.88
C SER A 58 -5.66 -11.21 -8.16
N GLN A 59 -5.58 -12.38 -8.82
CA GLN A 59 -4.90 -13.56 -8.27
C GLN A 59 -3.38 -13.36 -8.22
N ILE A 60 -2.78 -12.71 -9.23
CA ILE A 60 -1.36 -12.35 -9.22
C ILE A 60 -1.11 -11.33 -8.11
N VAL A 61 -1.93 -10.27 -8.05
CA VAL A 61 -1.81 -9.22 -7.04
C VAL A 61 -1.93 -9.80 -5.63
N ASN A 62 -2.86 -10.73 -5.40
CA ASN A 62 -3.01 -11.39 -4.10
C ASN A 62 -1.82 -12.29 -3.76
N LEU A 63 -1.24 -13.00 -4.73
CA LEU A 63 -0.02 -13.80 -4.51
C LEU A 63 1.19 -12.92 -4.21
N ASP A 64 1.37 -11.82 -4.94
CA ASP A 64 2.44 -10.87 -4.68
C ASP A 64 2.22 -10.21 -3.31
N LYS A 65 0.98 -9.81 -2.97
CA LYS A 65 0.63 -9.34 -1.61
C LYS A 65 0.97 -10.38 -0.54
N ASN A 66 0.64 -11.66 -0.75
CA ASN A 66 0.96 -12.73 0.20
C ASN A 66 2.46 -13.01 0.32
N LYS A 67 3.24 -12.79 -0.75
CA LYS A 67 4.71 -12.90 -0.74
C LYS A 67 5.37 -11.82 0.12
N TYR A 68 4.78 -10.64 0.20
CA TYR A 68 5.25 -9.53 1.03
C TYR A 68 4.53 -9.43 2.39
N SER A 69 3.42 -10.16 2.55
CA SER A 69 2.72 -10.35 3.82
C SER A 69 3.56 -11.24 4.74
N LEU A 70 4.35 -10.61 5.61
CA LEU A 70 4.89 -11.29 6.78
C LEU A 70 3.71 -11.71 7.67
N GLU A 71 3.60 -13.03 7.92
CA GLU A 71 2.48 -13.64 8.65
C GLU A 71 2.23 -12.99 10.02
N ASN A 72 0.94 -12.92 10.37
CA ASN A 72 0.40 -12.41 11.62
C ASN A 72 1.08 -13.02 12.86
N SER A 73 2.02 -12.29 13.47
CA SER A 73 2.29 -12.43 14.90
C SER A 73 1.10 -11.83 15.66
N LYS A 74 0.09 -12.68 15.94
CA LYS A 74 -0.94 -12.37 16.94
C LYS A 74 -0.24 -12.14 18.28
N SER A 75 0.07 -10.89 18.57
CA SER A 75 0.37 -10.41 19.92
C SER A 75 -0.38 -9.11 20.13
N LYS A 76 -1.50 -9.22 20.86
CA LYS A 76 -2.37 -8.12 21.30
C LYS A 76 -1.79 -7.39 22.52
N ASN A 77 -0.52 -7.02 22.47
CA ASN A 77 0.06 -6.12 23.45
C ASN A 77 1.15 -5.27 22.77
N TYR A 78 0.75 -4.09 22.30
CA TYR A 78 1.62 -3.08 21.70
C TYR A 78 2.68 -2.54 22.68
N LYS A 79 2.50 -2.73 23.99
CA LYS A 79 3.44 -2.25 25.03
C LYS A 79 4.89 -2.71 24.83
N ASN A 80 5.12 -3.75 24.01
CA ASN A 80 6.46 -4.26 23.70
C ASN A 80 6.83 -4.17 22.20
N LYS A 81 6.01 -3.56 21.34
CA LYS A 81 6.30 -3.44 19.90
C LYS A 81 6.91 -2.07 19.59
N ARG A 82 7.88 -2.06 18.67
CA ARG A 82 8.50 -0.81 18.19
C ARG A 82 7.52 -0.09 17.28
N ILE A 83 7.28 1.19 17.55
CA ILE A 83 6.38 2.04 16.77
C ILE A 83 7.20 3.15 16.11
N PHE A 84 6.96 3.33 14.81
CA PHE A 84 7.55 4.38 13.99
C PHE A 84 6.43 5.22 13.39
N VAL A 85 6.57 6.53 13.42
CA VAL A 85 5.67 7.49 12.78
C VAL A 85 6.50 8.28 11.78
N LEU A 86 6.25 8.04 10.49
CA LEU A 86 6.89 8.72 9.38
C LEU A 86 5.92 9.77 8.86
N ILE A 87 6.31 11.03 8.93
CA ILE A 87 5.47 12.17 8.54
C ILE A 87 5.99 12.72 7.23
N ASP A 88 5.14 12.68 6.22
CA ASP A 88 5.32 13.47 5.02
C ASP A 88 5.02 14.94 5.34
N TYR A 89 6.07 15.67 5.68
CA TYR A 89 5.96 17.03 6.20
C TYR A 89 5.73 18.07 5.08
N GLU A 90 5.75 17.65 3.82
CA GLU A 90 5.27 18.48 2.71
C GLU A 90 3.74 18.50 2.70
N ASN A 91 3.10 17.35 2.92
CA ASN A 91 1.66 17.18 2.83
C ASN A 91 0.90 17.33 4.17
N TYR A 92 1.59 17.17 5.31
CA TYR A 92 1.02 17.41 6.64
C TYR A 92 2.05 18.07 7.58
N ASN A 93 1.79 19.31 7.99
CA ASN A 93 2.77 20.15 8.68
C ASN A 93 2.20 20.95 9.87
N ASP A 94 1.32 20.34 10.65
CA ASP A 94 0.85 20.91 11.91
C ASP A 94 1.90 20.70 13.02
N ASP A 95 2.81 21.67 13.16
CA ASP A 95 3.88 21.62 14.17
C ASP A 95 3.32 21.45 15.59
N LYS A 96 2.20 22.10 15.92
CA LYS A 96 1.64 22.05 17.28
C LYS A 96 1.15 20.65 17.61
N GLU A 97 0.45 20.02 16.68
CA GLU A 97 -0.08 18.67 16.86
C GLU A 97 1.04 17.62 16.91
N ILE A 98 2.05 17.78 16.04
CA ILE A 98 3.24 16.91 16.01
C ILE A 98 4.04 17.02 17.31
N ASP A 99 4.29 18.24 17.79
CA ASP A 99 5.07 18.46 19.01
C ASP A 99 4.33 17.97 20.26
N LEU A 100 3.00 18.16 20.29
CA LEU A 100 2.15 17.56 21.33
C LEU A 100 2.24 16.03 21.32
N PHE A 101 2.18 15.41 20.13
CA PHE A 101 2.34 13.97 19.97
C PHE A 101 3.69 13.48 20.48
N LYS A 102 4.80 14.10 20.05
CA LYS A 102 6.15 13.76 20.52
C LYS A 102 6.27 13.90 22.05
N THR A 103 5.59 14.88 22.64
CA THR A 103 5.60 15.11 24.10
C THR A 103 4.83 14.03 24.87
N GLN A 104 3.67 13.60 24.34
CA GLN A 104 2.81 12.60 24.97
C GLN A 104 3.29 11.16 24.72
N GLN A 105 3.91 10.90 23.57
CA GLN A 105 4.33 9.58 23.10
C GLN A 105 5.86 9.52 22.95
N LYS A 106 6.59 9.75 24.05
CA LYS A 106 8.05 9.88 24.06
C LYS A 106 8.80 8.63 23.58
N ASP A 107 8.18 7.46 23.69
CA ASP A 107 8.77 6.18 23.31
C ASP A 107 8.58 5.84 21.82
N ILE A 108 7.80 6.65 21.09
CA ILE A 108 7.51 6.46 19.66
C ILE A 108 8.46 7.31 18.82
N LEU A 109 9.21 6.67 17.92
CA LEU A 109 10.10 7.39 17.01
C LEU A 109 9.27 8.09 15.93
N THR A 110 9.21 9.42 15.99
CA THR A 110 8.45 10.27 15.07
C THR A 110 9.39 11.13 14.24
N ILE A 111 9.39 10.94 12.92
CA ILE A 111 10.33 11.57 11.98
C ILE A 111 9.57 12.35 10.92
N LYS A 112 9.89 13.64 10.79
CA LYS A 112 9.42 14.53 9.72
C LYS A 112 10.35 14.46 8.51
N PHE A 113 9.84 14.08 7.35
CA PHE A 113 10.55 14.07 6.08
C PHE A 113 10.08 15.22 5.20
N THR A 114 11.00 15.93 4.57
CA THR A 114 10.66 16.94 3.56
C THR A 114 11.81 17.11 2.57
N ASN A 115 11.52 17.63 1.39
CA ASN A 115 12.52 17.97 0.40
C ASN A 115 13.37 19.16 0.88
N THR A 116 14.67 19.13 0.59
CA THR A 116 15.61 20.23 0.85
C THR A 116 15.16 21.61 0.35
N LYS A 117 14.33 21.65 -0.71
CA LYS A 117 13.83 22.88 -1.33
C LYS A 117 12.49 23.35 -0.75
N HIS A 118 11.90 22.59 0.17
CA HIS A 118 10.61 22.96 0.75
C HIS A 118 10.76 24.15 1.72
N PRO A 119 9.82 25.11 1.77
CA PRO A 119 9.92 26.28 2.66
C PRO A 119 10.06 25.96 4.15
N ARG A 120 9.75 24.72 4.55
CA ARG A 120 9.84 24.26 5.94
C ARG A 120 10.97 23.25 6.18
N ALA A 121 11.94 23.16 5.28
CA ALA A 121 13.09 22.26 5.40
C ALA A 121 13.79 22.39 6.77
N GLU A 122 13.95 23.61 7.27
CA GLU A 122 14.60 23.88 8.57
C GLU A 122 13.90 23.23 9.78
N LYS A 123 12.62 22.87 9.65
CA LYS A 123 11.83 22.27 10.72
C LYS A 123 11.69 20.75 10.61
N ALA A 124 12.20 20.14 9.55
CA ALA A 124 12.12 18.69 9.35
C ALA A 124 13.26 17.97 10.06
N ASP A 125 13.01 16.70 10.41
CA ASP A 125 14.01 15.84 11.03
C ASP A 125 14.95 15.23 9.97
N LYS A 126 14.44 15.01 8.75
CA LYS A 126 15.17 14.46 7.61
C LYS A 126 14.87 15.24 6.34
N LEU A 127 15.94 15.61 5.64
CA LEU A 127 15.89 16.30 4.36
C LEU A 127 16.17 15.34 3.20
N VAL A 128 15.33 15.38 2.18
CA VAL A 128 15.47 14.60 0.94
C VAL A 128 16.06 15.50 -0.15
N PRO A 129 17.34 15.32 -0.54
CA PRO A 129 17.98 16.13 -1.56
C PRO A 129 17.58 15.63 -2.95
N SER A 130 16.54 16.22 -3.53
CA SER A 130 16.03 15.84 -4.84
C SER A 130 15.30 16.98 -5.52
N ASP A 131 15.29 16.96 -6.85
CA ASP A 131 14.52 17.91 -7.66
C ASP A 131 13.15 17.37 -8.05
N ARG A 132 12.87 16.10 -7.70
CA ARG A 132 11.59 15.46 -8.01
C ARG A 132 10.51 15.89 -7.03
N ARG A 133 9.29 16.03 -7.54
CA ARG A 133 8.09 16.37 -6.76
C ARG A 133 7.68 15.26 -5.79
N ASP A 134 7.88 14.00 -6.16
CA ASP A 134 7.50 12.80 -5.39
C ASP A 134 8.67 12.25 -4.54
N ALA A 135 9.74 13.04 -4.35
CA ALA A 135 10.95 12.55 -3.72
C ALA A 135 10.74 12.11 -2.27
N THR A 136 9.95 12.88 -1.52
CA THR A 136 9.66 12.61 -0.11
C THR A 136 8.83 11.34 0.05
N ASP A 137 7.83 11.13 -0.80
CA ASP A 137 7.04 9.89 -0.83
C ASP A 137 7.90 8.65 -1.11
N ILE A 138 8.76 8.72 -2.13
CA ILE A 138 9.67 7.63 -2.48
C ILE A 138 10.61 7.34 -1.31
N PHE A 139 11.10 8.38 -0.63
CA PHE A 139 11.99 8.21 0.50
C PHE A 139 11.28 7.52 1.68
N ILE A 140 10.04 7.92 1.98
CA ILE A 140 9.22 7.27 3.01
C ILE A 140 8.97 5.79 2.68
N VAL A 141 8.76 5.45 1.41
CA VAL A 141 8.66 4.05 0.94
C VAL A 141 9.95 3.27 1.25
N CYS A 142 11.10 3.82 0.89
CA CYS A 142 12.40 3.20 1.15
C CYS A 142 12.65 3.03 2.66
N GLU A 143 12.42 4.07 3.46
CA GLU A 143 12.57 4.01 4.92
C GLU A 143 11.62 2.98 5.56
N THR A 144 10.38 2.91 5.10
CA THR A 144 9.42 1.90 5.56
C THR A 144 9.96 0.49 5.29
N ALA A 145 10.50 0.25 4.10
CA ALA A 145 11.08 -1.05 3.76
C ALA A 145 12.31 -1.37 4.62
N LEU A 146 13.20 -0.41 4.85
CA LEU A 146 14.38 -0.58 5.71
C LEU A 146 14.00 -0.88 7.18
N ILE A 147 12.99 -0.17 7.70
CA ILE A 147 12.46 -0.42 9.05
C ILE A 147 11.89 -1.83 9.13
N LYS A 148 11.15 -2.28 8.12
CA LYS A 148 10.59 -3.64 8.08
C LYS A 148 11.63 -4.73 7.96
N ASP A 149 12.69 -4.52 7.18
CA ASP A 149 13.80 -5.45 7.08
C ASP A 149 14.49 -5.64 8.45
N LYS A 150 14.71 -4.54 9.16
CA LYS A 150 15.36 -4.56 10.48
C LYS A 150 14.44 -4.96 11.64
N PHE A 151 13.16 -4.61 11.54
CA PHE A 151 12.14 -4.83 12.57
C PHE A 151 10.83 -5.33 11.93
N PRO A 152 10.75 -6.63 11.57
CA PRO A 152 9.59 -7.18 10.86
C PRO A 152 8.24 -6.93 11.57
N ASP A 153 8.24 -7.01 12.91
CA ASP A 153 7.05 -6.84 13.75
C ASP A 153 6.74 -5.38 14.12
N ALA A 154 7.52 -4.40 13.66
CA ALA A 154 7.30 -2.99 13.99
C ALA A 154 5.99 -2.47 13.42
N TYR A 155 5.35 -1.55 14.14
CA TYR A 155 4.18 -0.82 13.67
C TYR A 155 4.67 0.47 13.03
N ILE A 156 4.30 0.70 11.78
CA ILE A 156 4.73 1.87 11.03
C ILE A 156 3.49 2.66 10.65
N PHE A 157 3.42 3.90 11.12
CA PHE A 157 2.39 4.86 10.74
C PHE A 157 2.99 5.84 9.75
N ILE A 158 2.31 6.01 8.63
CA ILE A 158 2.69 6.96 7.58
C ILE A 158 1.63 8.04 7.55
N VAL A 159 1.99 9.22 8.06
CA VAL A 159 1.14 10.40 8.12
C VAL A 159 1.33 11.19 6.83
N THR A 160 0.38 11.07 5.92
CA THR A 160 0.38 11.82 4.66
C THR A 160 -1.04 11.98 4.13
N ARG A 161 -1.29 13.08 3.41
CA ARG A 161 -2.52 13.29 2.65
C ARG A 161 -2.43 12.73 1.23
N ASP A 162 -1.25 12.35 0.78
CA ASP A 162 -1.02 11.75 -0.53
C ASP A 162 -1.31 10.23 -0.52
N LYS A 163 -1.74 9.70 -1.66
CA LYS A 163 -2.09 8.30 -1.86
C LYS A 163 -0.90 7.44 -2.32
N PHE A 164 0.25 8.03 -2.64
CA PHE A 164 1.39 7.24 -3.09
C PHE A 164 1.94 6.35 -1.96
N ALA A 165 2.32 6.95 -0.82
CA ALA A 165 2.82 6.18 0.31
C ALA A 165 1.73 5.36 1.01
N SER A 166 0.43 5.64 0.77
CA SER A 166 -0.65 4.85 1.36
C SER A 166 -0.70 3.40 0.86
N VAL A 167 -0.16 3.12 -0.34
CA VAL A 167 -0.03 1.76 -0.90
C VAL A 167 0.81 0.84 0.01
N LEU A 168 1.68 1.38 0.85
CA LEU A 168 2.49 0.57 1.77
C LEU A 168 1.66 -0.15 2.83
N ALA A 169 0.50 0.40 3.21
CA ALA A 169 -0.43 -0.27 4.11
C ALA A 169 -1.09 -1.50 3.45
N ASP A 170 -1.18 -1.52 2.11
CA ASP A 170 -1.66 -2.70 1.36
C ASP A 170 -0.60 -3.79 1.22
N ILE A 171 0.68 -3.45 1.40
CA ILE A 171 1.83 -4.33 1.23
C ILE A 171 2.24 -4.97 2.57
N TYR A 172 2.22 -4.20 3.65
CA TYR A 172 2.69 -4.63 4.96
C TYR A 172 1.57 -4.65 6.01
N SER A 173 1.35 -5.81 6.63
CA SER A 173 0.27 -6.08 7.60
C SER A 173 0.24 -5.17 8.84
N ASN A 174 1.40 -4.64 9.26
CA ASN A 174 1.54 -3.72 10.39
C ASN A 174 1.99 -2.31 9.95
N THR A 175 1.59 -1.88 8.76
CA THR A 175 1.80 -0.52 8.27
C THR A 175 0.45 0.15 8.07
N PHE A 176 0.31 1.37 8.60
CA PHE A 176 -0.94 2.12 8.61
C PHE A 176 -0.72 3.46 7.94
N ASN A 177 -1.60 3.81 7.02
CA ASN A 177 -1.71 5.19 6.55
C ASN A 177 -2.72 5.96 7.41
N THR A 178 -2.38 7.19 7.75
CA THR A 178 -3.22 8.17 8.44
C THR A 178 -3.05 9.53 7.77
N VAL A 179 -4.08 10.39 7.78
CA VAL A 179 -3.99 11.72 7.15
C VAL A 179 -3.67 12.84 8.15
N THR A 180 -3.73 12.53 9.45
CA THR A 180 -3.40 13.44 10.56
C THR A 180 -2.72 12.71 11.72
N ILE A 181 -2.11 13.48 12.63
CA ILE A 181 -1.54 12.94 13.88
C ILE A 181 -2.64 12.48 14.84
N ASN A 182 -3.78 13.17 14.90
CA ASN A 182 -4.92 12.78 15.71
C ASN A 182 -5.49 11.42 15.28
N GLU A 183 -5.58 11.15 13.98
CA GLU A 183 -5.92 9.81 13.49
C GLU A 183 -4.88 8.77 13.90
N THR A 184 -3.61 9.15 13.94
CA THR A 184 -2.53 8.28 14.42
C THR A 184 -2.71 7.97 15.91
N PHE A 185 -3.00 8.97 16.74
CA PHE A 185 -3.37 8.77 18.15
C PHE A 185 -4.55 7.82 18.33
N ASN A 186 -5.62 8.02 17.56
CA ASN A 186 -6.82 7.19 17.67
C ASN A 186 -6.52 5.74 17.27
N LYS A 187 -5.82 5.52 16.14
CA LYS A 187 -5.41 4.18 15.74
C LYS A 187 -4.50 3.51 16.75
N LEU A 188 -3.57 4.25 17.37
CA LEU A 188 -2.71 3.72 18.43
C LEU A 188 -3.52 3.23 19.64
N ASN A 189 -4.68 3.84 19.92
CA ASN A 189 -5.59 3.41 20.99
C ASN A 189 -6.49 2.21 20.59
N GLU A 190 -6.66 1.95 19.30
CA GLU A 190 -7.51 0.87 18.76
C GLU A 190 -6.79 -0.47 18.61
N ILE A 191 -5.45 -0.46 18.53
CA ILE A 191 -4.58 -1.64 18.35
C ILE A 191 -4.12 -2.27 19.66
#